data_AF-A0A7S2RRI2-F1
#
_entry.id   AF-A0A7S2RRI2-F1
#
_cell.length_a   1.000
_cell.length_b   1.000
_cell.length_c   1.000
_cell.angle_alpha   90.00
_cell.angle_beta   90.00
_cell.angle_gamma   90.00
#
_symmetry.space_group_name_H-M   'P 1'
#
loop_
_entity.id
_entity.type
_entity.pdbx_description
1 polymer ?
#
loop_
_entity_poly.entity_id
_entity_poly.type
_entity_poly.pdbx_seq_one_letter_code
_entity_poly.pdbx_strand_id
1 'polypeptide(L)'
;QNTSSQYFNKRQRKNTQVKYTQKIPQIIATDNGSWNIHSKTATRVEKLNVEESLVKYCKDTNPNTKVIVISSWMPNGQDWTASMRAANVDEYILIGECDDGSCGDNWLTWGNSEFHPDYDSIDDAHNFKTVTPPYAIDGYARCDLEDMSKLQFSRFDSNLSSTSKTVSFRLNKL
;
A
#
# COMPACT_ATOMS: atom_id res chain seq x y z
N GLN A 1 50.47 36.78 39.66
CA GLN A 1 49.20 36.05 39.89
C GLN A 1 48.26 36.48 38.76
N ASN A 2 48.24 35.70 37.67
CA ASN A 2 47.17 34.76 37.29
C ASN A 2 45.90 35.47 36.75
N THR A 3 45.73 35.49 35.41
CA THR A 3 44.74 34.67 34.62
C THR A 3 43.36 35.36 34.57
N SER A 4 42.68 35.63 33.45
CA SER A 4 42.48 34.82 32.25
C SER A 4 41.91 35.71 31.13
N SER A 5 42.56 35.77 29.96
CA SER A 5 41.93 36.26 28.73
C SER A 5 41.18 35.08 28.11
N GLN A 6 39.86 35.05 28.23
CA GLN A 6 39.02 34.02 27.61
C GLN A 6 38.93 34.28 26.11
N TYR A 7 39.65 33.47 25.34
CA TYR A 7 39.52 33.35 23.90
C TYR A 7 38.12 32.84 23.54
N PHE A 8 37.27 33.71 23.01
CA PHE A 8 36.01 33.33 22.37
C PHE A 8 36.31 32.66 21.01
N ASN A 9 36.41 31.33 21.00
CA ASN A 9 36.40 30.55 19.77
C ASN A 9 34.99 30.60 19.14
N LYS A 10 34.81 31.47 18.14
CA LYS A 10 33.65 31.41 17.22
C LYS A 10 33.73 30.12 16.41
N ARG A 11 33.13 29.05 16.93
CA ARG A 11 32.90 27.80 16.19
C ARG A 11 31.92 28.11 15.05
N GLN A 12 32.44 28.35 13.85
CA GLN A 12 31.63 28.47 12.65
C GLN A 12 30.89 27.14 12.45
N ARG A 13 29.59 27.12 12.76
CA ARG A 13 28.68 26.05 12.34
C ARG A 13 28.63 26.08 10.82
N LYS A 14 29.39 25.21 10.17
CA LYS A 14 29.17 24.89 8.76
C LYS A 14 27.77 24.29 8.66
N ASN A 15 26.82 25.09 8.18
CA ASN A 15 25.51 24.62 7.75
C ASN A 15 25.74 23.75 6.51
N THR A 16 26.04 22.46 6.72
CA THR A 16 25.90 21.45 5.68
C THR A 16 24.41 21.25 5.45
N GLN A 17 23.83 22.07 4.56
CA GLN A 17 22.57 21.73 3.93
C GLN A 17 22.80 20.43 3.16
N VAL A 18 22.36 19.32 3.74
CA VAL A 18 22.23 18.06 3.02
C VAL A 18 21.21 18.32 1.92
N LYS A 19 21.70 18.51 0.68
CA LYS A 19 20.83 18.51 -0.50
C LYS A 19 20.29 17.10 -0.65
N TYR A 20 19.10 16.85 -0.11
CA TYR A 20 18.32 15.69 -0.48
C TYR A 20 17.94 15.86 -1.95
N THR A 21 18.70 15.23 -2.86
CA THR A 21 18.20 14.94 -4.20
C THR A 21 17.10 13.91 -4.05
N GLN A 22 15.85 14.37 -3.94
CA GLN A 22 14.69 13.49 -3.95
C GLN A 22 14.72 12.70 -5.27
N LYS A 23 14.95 11.39 -5.17
CA LYS A 23 14.80 10.49 -6.31
C LYS A 23 13.31 10.34 -6.56
N ILE A 24 12.81 10.91 -7.65
CA ILE A 24 11.41 10.75 -8.05
C ILE A 24 11.19 9.27 -8.42
N PRO A 25 10.17 8.59 -7.86
CA PRO A 25 9.87 7.22 -8.23
C PRO A 25 9.38 7.16 -9.69
N GLN A 26 9.67 6.05 -10.36
CA GLN A 26 9.04 5.76 -11.63
C GLN A 26 7.58 5.37 -11.37
N ILE A 27 6.64 6.07 -12.01
CA ILE A 27 5.21 5.77 -11.92
C ILE A 27 4.77 5.11 -13.22
N ILE A 28 4.14 3.95 -13.10
CA ILE A 28 3.62 3.17 -14.23
C ILE A 28 2.13 2.93 -13.96
N ALA A 29 1.29 3.21 -14.95
CA ALA A 29 -0.13 2.90 -14.92
C ALA A 29 -0.40 1.71 -15.86
N THR A 30 -1.18 0.74 -15.38
CA THR A 30 -1.59 -0.44 -16.15
C THR A 30 -3.09 -0.61 -16.09
N ASP A 31 -3.68 -1.08 -17.19
CA ASP A 31 -5.09 -1.44 -17.30
C ASP A 31 -5.21 -2.61 -18.28
N ASN A 32 -6.16 -3.54 -18.08
CA ASN A 32 -6.28 -4.69 -18.99
C ASN A 32 -6.94 -4.32 -20.34
N GLY A 33 -7.43 -3.10 -20.51
CA GLY A 33 -8.05 -2.59 -21.72
C GLY A 33 -9.47 -3.10 -21.97
N SER A 34 -10.07 -3.86 -21.05
CA SER A 34 -11.37 -4.51 -21.26
C SER A 34 -12.52 -3.53 -21.48
N TRP A 35 -12.39 -2.29 -20.97
CA TRP A 35 -13.38 -1.23 -21.14
C TRP A 35 -13.19 -0.44 -22.45
N ASN A 36 -12.17 -0.76 -23.26
CA ASN A 36 -11.83 -0.08 -24.52
C ASN A 36 -11.73 1.46 -24.39
N ILE A 37 -11.28 1.95 -23.23
CA ILE A 37 -11.09 3.38 -23.00
C ILE A 37 -9.80 3.80 -23.69
N HIS A 38 -9.93 4.55 -24.78
CA HIS A 38 -8.78 5.09 -25.49
C HIS A 38 -8.25 6.31 -24.75
N SER A 39 -7.08 6.15 -24.11
CA SER A 39 -6.32 7.26 -23.54
C SER A 39 -6.03 8.30 -24.64
N LYS A 40 -6.34 9.57 -24.37
CA LYS A 40 -5.79 10.68 -25.15
C LYS A 40 -4.27 10.67 -24.95
N THR A 41 -3.51 10.94 -26.01
CA THR A 41 -2.05 10.75 -26.19
C THR A 41 -1.10 11.18 -25.06
N ALA A 42 -1.55 11.92 -24.04
CA ALA A 42 -0.74 12.39 -22.93
C ALA A 42 -0.52 11.35 -21.81
N THR A 43 -1.42 10.37 -21.62
CA THR A 43 -1.31 9.41 -20.50
C THR A 43 -0.90 8.03 -21.00
N ARG A 44 0.33 7.62 -20.68
CA ARG A 44 0.84 6.28 -21.00
C ARG A 44 0.30 5.27 -19.99
N VAL A 45 -0.78 4.59 -20.37
CA VAL A 45 -1.31 3.41 -19.66
C VAL A 45 -0.94 2.18 -20.46
N GLU A 46 -0.26 1.22 -19.83
CA GLU A 46 0.10 -0.03 -20.49
C GLU A 46 -1.05 -1.03 -20.42
N LYS A 47 -1.28 -1.76 -21.52
CA LYS A 47 -2.33 -2.78 -21.62
C LYS A 47 -1.87 -4.08 -20.98
N LEU A 48 -1.90 -4.13 -19.65
CA LEU A 48 -1.48 -5.27 -18.83
C LEU A 48 -2.50 -5.47 -17.72
N ASN A 49 -2.90 -6.71 -17.48
CA ASN A 49 -3.63 -7.07 -16.26
C ASN A 49 -2.68 -7.08 -15.05
N VAL A 50 -3.22 -7.39 -13.85
CA VAL A 50 -2.46 -7.38 -12.60
C VAL A 50 -1.28 -8.35 -12.69
N GLU A 51 -1.54 -9.60 -13.07
CA GLU A 51 -0.53 -10.67 -13.15
C GLU A 51 0.59 -10.32 -14.13
N GLU A 52 0.23 -9.85 -15.32
CA GLU A 52 1.17 -9.43 -16.37
C GLU A 52 2.03 -8.25 -15.91
N SER A 53 1.43 -7.28 -15.20
CA SER A 53 2.16 -6.14 -14.65
C SER A 53 3.18 -6.58 -13.60
N LEU A 54 2.79 -7.49 -12.71
CA LEU A 54 3.68 -8.01 -11.66
C LEU A 54 4.83 -8.81 -12.28
N VAL A 55 4.54 -9.68 -13.26
CA VAL A 55 5.54 -10.42 -14.02
C VAL A 55 6.52 -9.48 -14.73
N LYS A 56 6.07 -8.31 -15.19
CA LYS A 56 6.95 -7.35 -15.88
C LYS A 56 7.82 -6.56 -14.92
N TYR A 57 7.27 -6.11 -13.79
CA TYR A 57 7.91 -5.10 -12.94
C TYR A 57 8.52 -5.66 -11.64
N CYS A 58 8.12 -6.85 -11.19
CA CYS A 58 8.66 -7.48 -9.98
C CYS A 58 9.85 -8.42 -10.24
N LYS A 59 10.29 -8.55 -11.50
CA LYS A 59 11.43 -9.41 -11.88
C LYS A 59 12.81 -8.80 -11.58
N ASP A 60 12.88 -7.50 -11.30
CA ASP A 60 14.16 -6.86 -11.01
C ASP A 60 14.67 -7.35 -9.65
N THR A 61 15.77 -8.11 -9.66
CA THR A 61 16.42 -8.62 -8.45
C THR A 61 17.35 -7.60 -7.81
N ASN A 62 17.44 -6.38 -8.36
CA ASN A 62 18.22 -5.31 -7.76
C ASN A 62 17.69 -4.99 -6.36
N PRO A 63 18.49 -5.23 -5.29
CA PRO A 63 18.04 -5.03 -3.92
C PRO A 63 17.74 -3.56 -3.58
N ASN A 64 18.20 -2.62 -4.43
CA ASN A 64 17.94 -1.19 -4.30
C ASN A 64 16.65 -0.73 -5.01
N THR A 65 16.01 -1.61 -5.78
CA THR A 65 14.70 -1.34 -6.38
C THR A 65 13.62 -1.74 -5.37
N LYS A 66 12.61 -0.89 -5.23
CA LYS A 66 11.42 -1.15 -4.41
C LYS A 66 10.20 -1.10 -5.29
N VAL A 67 9.35 -2.12 -5.22
CA VAL A 67 8.09 -2.17 -5.96
C VAL A 67 6.96 -1.89 -5.00
N ILE A 68 6.22 -0.81 -5.27
CA ILE A 68 4.99 -0.46 -4.55
C ILE A 68 3.85 -0.56 -5.55
N VAL A 69 2.85 -1.39 -5.24
CA VAL A 69 1.62 -1.47 -6.03
C VAL A 69 0.57 -0.58 -5.40
N ILE A 70 -0.14 0.19 -6.20
CA ILE A 70 -1.33 0.95 -5.75
C ILE A 70 -2.52 0.39 -6.51
N SER A 71 -3.52 -0.11 -5.78
CA SER A 71 -4.79 -0.56 -6.34
C SER A 71 -5.91 0.29 -5.75
N SER A 72 -6.73 0.87 -6.62
CA SER A 72 -7.87 1.70 -6.22
C SER A 72 -9.16 1.07 -6.72
N TRP A 73 -10.12 0.92 -5.80
CA TRP A 73 -11.43 0.35 -6.04
C TRP A 73 -11.37 -1.05 -6.69
N MET A 74 -10.67 -1.97 -6.03
CA MET A 74 -10.65 -3.38 -6.43
C MET A 74 -12.08 -3.92 -6.56
N PRO A 75 -12.43 -4.67 -7.61
CA PRO A 75 -13.79 -5.18 -7.79
C PRO A 75 -14.28 -6.01 -6.60
N ASN A 76 -15.57 -5.90 -6.29
CA ASN A 76 -16.20 -6.63 -5.19
C ASN A 76 -15.97 -8.14 -5.33
N GLY A 77 -15.53 -8.78 -4.24
CA GLY A 77 -15.29 -10.23 -4.17
C GLY A 77 -14.09 -10.72 -4.96
N GLN A 78 -13.23 -9.82 -5.46
CA GLN A 78 -11.96 -10.21 -6.08
C GLN A 78 -10.79 -10.03 -5.11
N ASP A 79 -9.79 -10.90 -5.22
CA ASP A 79 -8.52 -10.74 -4.52
C ASP A 79 -7.35 -10.66 -5.49
N TRP A 80 -6.99 -9.44 -5.92
CA TRP A 80 -5.76 -9.21 -6.68
C TRP A 80 -4.52 -9.26 -5.79
N THR A 81 -4.67 -9.16 -4.47
CA THR A 81 -3.53 -9.12 -3.56
C THR A 81 -2.85 -10.46 -3.41
N ALA A 82 -3.53 -11.59 -3.66
CA ALA A 82 -2.89 -12.89 -3.81
C ALA A 82 -1.74 -12.87 -4.84
N SER A 83 -1.97 -12.30 -6.02
CA SER A 83 -0.94 -12.16 -7.05
C SER A 83 0.21 -11.24 -6.58
N MET A 84 -0.12 -10.14 -5.88
CA MET A 84 0.88 -9.19 -5.36
C MET A 84 1.78 -9.84 -4.31
N ARG A 85 1.19 -10.60 -3.37
CA ARG A 85 1.92 -11.33 -2.33
C ARG A 85 2.79 -12.44 -2.93
N ALA A 86 2.25 -13.21 -3.88
CA ALA A 86 3.01 -14.22 -4.61
C ALA A 86 4.22 -13.62 -5.37
N ALA A 87 4.09 -12.38 -5.84
CA ALA A 87 5.17 -11.64 -6.49
C ALA A 87 6.18 -11.00 -5.51
N ASN A 88 5.98 -11.13 -4.19
CA ASN A 88 6.81 -10.52 -3.14
C ASN A 88 7.02 -9.01 -3.33
N VAL A 89 5.97 -8.27 -3.72
CA VAL A 89 6.03 -6.81 -3.79
C VAL A 89 6.43 -6.23 -2.43
N ASP A 90 7.26 -5.19 -2.39
CA ASP A 90 7.73 -4.62 -1.12
C ASP A 90 6.56 -4.01 -0.32
N GLU A 91 5.59 -3.43 -1.03
CA GLU A 91 4.38 -2.86 -0.44
C GLU A 91 3.24 -2.88 -1.46
N TYR A 92 2.01 -3.12 -1.01
CA TYR A 92 0.82 -2.82 -1.80
C TYR A 92 -0.13 -1.94 -0.98
N ILE A 93 -0.67 -0.92 -1.63
CA ILE A 93 -1.58 0.06 -1.04
C ILE A 93 -2.94 -0.11 -1.70
N LEU A 94 -3.96 -0.36 -0.88
CA LEU A 94 -5.34 -0.49 -1.31
C LEU A 94 -6.11 0.77 -0.95
N ILE A 95 -6.90 1.26 -1.89
CA ILE A 95 -7.77 2.43 -1.74
C ILE A 95 -9.19 1.98 -2.06
N GLY A 96 -10.09 2.06 -1.08
CA GLY A 96 -11.49 1.66 -1.26
C GLY A 96 -12.18 1.41 0.06
N GLU A 97 -13.43 0.96 0.01
CA GLU A 97 -14.14 0.50 1.20
C GLU A 97 -13.47 -0.79 1.73
N CYS A 98 -13.35 -0.90 3.05
CA CYS A 98 -12.55 -1.94 3.73
C CYS A 98 -13.35 -2.55 4.87
N ASP A 99 -13.16 -3.85 5.13
CA ASP A 99 -13.75 -4.65 6.23
C ASP A 99 -15.29 -4.83 6.21
N ASP A 100 -16.06 -3.95 5.59
CA ASP A 100 -17.52 -4.06 5.42
C ASP A 100 -18.02 -3.52 4.05
N GLY A 101 -17.08 -3.37 3.12
CA GLY A 101 -17.25 -2.64 1.88
C GLY A 101 -17.50 -3.47 0.62
N SER A 102 -17.58 -2.76 -0.51
CA SER A 102 -17.72 -3.36 -1.86
C SER A 102 -16.42 -3.42 -2.65
N CYS A 103 -15.25 -3.25 -2.01
CA CYS A 103 -13.96 -3.31 -2.67
C CYS A 103 -13.19 -4.56 -2.22
N GLY A 104 -12.74 -5.38 -3.18
CA GLY A 104 -11.99 -6.60 -2.88
C GLY A 104 -12.81 -7.67 -2.14
N ASP A 105 -12.13 -8.72 -1.68
CA ASP A 105 -12.72 -9.76 -0.83
C ASP A 105 -12.44 -9.47 0.66
N ASN A 106 -13.47 -9.53 1.51
CA ASN A 106 -13.35 -9.16 2.93
C ASN A 106 -12.30 -9.98 3.68
N TRP A 107 -12.21 -11.29 3.43
CA TRP A 107 -11.22 -12.13 4.09
C TRP A 107 -9.90 -12.17 3.32
N LEU A 108 -9.94 -12.50 2.03
CA LEU A 108 -8.73 -12.76 1.24
C LEU A 108 -7.89 -11.50 1.01
N THR A 109 -8.56 -10.35 0.83
CA THR A 109 -7.89 -9.06 0.59
C THR A 109 -7.60 -8.32 1.89
N TRP A 110 -8.61 -8.14 2.75
CA TRP A 110 -8.50 -7.27 3.93
C TRP A 110 -8.21 -8.00 5.24
N GLY A 111 -8.46 -9.31 5.28
CA GLY A 111 -8.28 -10.15 6.46
C GLY A 111 -9.31 -9.92 7.57
N ASN A 112 -10.52 -9.48 7.23
CA ASN A 112 -11.59 -9.39 8.23
C ASN A 112 -12.06 -10.79 8.64
N SER A 113 -11.76 -11.17 9.88
CA SER A 113 -12.09 -12.48 10.44
C SER A 113 -13.58 -12.80 10.48
N GLU A 114 -14.46 -11.79 10.47
CA GLU A 114 -15.92 -11.98 10.43
C GLU A 114 -16.41 -12.62 9.12
N PHE A 115 -15.60 -12.54 8.07
CA PHE A 115 -15.89 -13.10 6.74
C PHE A 115 -15.07 -14.37 6.45
N HIS A 116 -14.44 -14.96 7.48
CA HIS A 116 -13.73 -16.22 7.32
C HIS A 116 -14.71 -17.33 6.88
N PRO A 117 -14.38 -18.21 5.92
CA PRO A 117 -15.28 -19.29 5.47
C PRO A 117 -15.78 -20.22 6.58
N ASP A 118 -14.96 -20.42 7.61
CA ASP A 118 -15.28 -21.26 8.77
C ASP A 118 -15.88 -20.44 9.94
N TYR A 119 -16.40 -19.24 9.70
CA TYR A 119 -16.97 -18.42 10.78
C TYR A 119 -18.13 -19.14 11.48
N ASP A 120 -19.12 -19.64 10.73
CA ASP A 120 -20.31 -20.28 11.32
C ASP A 120 -20.06 -21.66 11.95
N SER A 121 -18.89 -22.27 11.72
CA SER A 121 -18.55 -23.61 12.25
C SER A 121 -17.78 -23.55 13.58
N ILE A 122 -17.46 -22.36 14.07
CA ILE A 122 -16.77 -22.14 15.35
C ILE A 122 -17.84 -21.90 16.43
N ASP A 123 -18.26 -23.00 17.09
CA ASP A 123 -19.29 -23.03 18.14
C ASP A 123 -18.86 -22.29 19.44
N ASP A 124 -17.60 -21.85 19.53
CA ASP A 124 -17.04 -21.14 20.69
C ASP A 124 -16.70 -19.68 20.35
N ALA A 125 -17.61 -18.76 20.72
CA ALA A 125 -17.49 -17.31 20.61
C ALA A 125 -16.24 -16.69 21.29
N HIS A 126 -15.38 -17.50 21.92
CA HIS A 126 -14.16 -17.09 22.59
C HIS A 126 -12.86 -17.46 21.85
N ASN A 127 -12.91 -18.20 20.73
CA ASN A 127 -11.71 -18.65 20.00
C ASN A 127 -11.48 -17.98 18.63
N PHE A 128 -12.30 -17.00 18.24
CA PHE A 128 -12.15 -16.25 16.98
C PHE A 128 -10.87 -15.41 16.84
N LYS A 129 -10.10 -15.26 17.92
CA LYS A 129 -8.88 -14.42 17.94
C LYS A 129 -7.66 -15.02 17.23
N THR A 130 -7.73 -16.19 16.62
CA THR A 130 -6.52 -16.91 16.19
C THR A 130 -6.38 -17.19 14.70
N VAL A 131 -7.33 -16.79 13.84
CA VAL A 131 -7.13 -17.02 12.41
C VAL A 131 -6.24 -15.92 11.83
N THR A 132 -5.03 -16.29 11.45
CA THR A 132 -4.09 -15.39 10.79
C THR A 132 -4.59 -15.06 9.38
N PRO A 133 -4.75 -13.78 9.01
CA PRO A 133 -5.22 -13.42 7.68
C PRO A 133 -4.18 -13.74 6.60
N PRO A 134 -4.60 -13.93 5.33
CA PRO A 134 -3.69 -14.36 4.26
C PRO A 134 -2.48 -13.44 4.09
N TYR A 135 -2.67 -12.12 4.17
CA TYR A 135 -1.56 -11.17 4.10
C TYR A 135 -0.50 -11.39 5.19
N ALA A 136 -0.92 -11.73 6.41
CA ALA A 136 0.00 -11.93 7.53
C ALA A 136 0.70 -13.29 7.43
N ILE A 137 0.04 -14.33 6.90
CA ILE A 137 0.67 -15.61 6.56
C ILE A 137 1.82 -15.39 5.57
N ASP A 138 1.59 -14.54 4.58
CA ASP A 138 2.57 -14.19 3.54
C ASP A 138 3.62 -13.16 4.01
N GLY A 139 3.63 -12.79 5.30
CA GLY A 139 4.64 -11.91 5.89
C GLY A 139 4.40 -10.41 5.73
N TYR A 140 3.22 -9.99 5.30
CA TYR A 140 2.85 -8.59 5.21
C TYR A 140 2.26 -8.06 6.52
N ALA A 141 2.59 -6.82 6.86
CA ALA A 141 1.96 -6.07 7.94
C ALA A 141 0.97 -5.06 7.37
N ARG A 142 -0.28 -5.12 7.85
CA ARG A 142 -1.33 -4.13 7.56
C ARG A 142 -1.08 -2.84 8.35
N CYS A 143 -1.23 -1.70 7.70
CA CYS A 143 -1.13 -0.37 8.28
C CYS A 143 -2.19 0.55 7.66
N ASP A 144 -3.19 0.92 8.45
CA ASP A 144 -4.23 1.84 8.03
C ASP A 144 -3.68 3.28 7.99
N LEU A 145 -3.69 3.90 6.81
CA LEU A 145 -3.16 5.24 6.56
C LEU A 145 -4.29 6.27 6.74
N GLU A 146 -4.70 6.50 7.99
CA GLU A 146 -5.86 7.35 8.32
C GLU A 146 -5.76 8.77 7.73
N ASP A 147 -4.58 9.40 7.80
CA ASP A 147 -4.39 10.74 7.27
C ASP A 147 -4.45 10.79 5.74
N MET A 148 -3.98 9.74 5.06
CA MET A 148 -4.10 9.62 3.61
C MET A 148 -5.53 9.30 3.19
N SER A 149 -6.29 8.60 4.02
CA SER A 149 -7.70 8.28 3.76
C SER A 149 -8.55 9.56 3.64
N LYS A 150 -8.19 10.62 4.39
CA LYS A 150 -8.83 11.95 4.31
C LYS A 150 -8.60 12.67 2.98
N LEU A 151 -7.60 12.24 2.20
CA LEU A 151 -7.25 12.85 0.91
C LEU A 151 -7.95 12.16 -0.27
N GLN A 152 -8.72 11.11 -0.03
CA GLN A 152 -9.44 10.41 -1.07
C GLN A 152 -10.60 11.25 -1.62
N PHE A 153 -10.76 11.24 -2.94
CA PHE A 153 -11.93 11.82 -3.58
C PHE A 153 -13.11 10.87 -3.47
N SER A 154 -14.19 11.33 -2.82
CA SER A 154 -15.47 10.62 -2.81
C SER A 154 -16.02 10.50 -4.22
N ARG A 155 -16.50 9.31 -4.60
CA ARG A 155 -17.30 9.13 -5.83
C ARG A 155 -18.53 10.04 -5.87
N PHE A 156 -19.07 10.38 -4.71
CA PHE A 156 -20.33 11.12 -4.59
C PHE A 156 -20.17 12.57 -4.16
N ASP A 157 -18.94 13.08 -4.02
CA ASP A 157 -18.64 14.42 -3.47
C ASP A 157 -19.53 14.78 -2.26
N SER A 158 -19.76 13.78 -1.41
CA SER A 158 -20.68 13.84 -0.28
C SER A 158 -19.99 13.32 0.98
N ASN A 159 -20.44 13.81 2.13
CA ASN A 159 -19.91 13.45 3.46
C ASN A 159 -19.99 11.95 3.79
N LEU A 160 -20.66 11.14 2.97
CA LEU A 160 -20.68 9.67 3.06
C LEU A 160 -19.34 9.03 2.65
N SER A 161 -18.36 9.81 2.19
CA SER A 161 -17.04 9.36 1.76
C SER A 161 -16.12 8.87 2.87
N SER A 162 -16.55 8.92 4.14
CA SER A 162 -15.73 8.54 5.29
C SER A 162 -15.50 7.03 5.41
N THR A 163 -16.17 6.22 4.58
CA THR A 163 -16.07 4.75 4.59
C THR A 163 -14.85 4.24 3.83
N SER A 164 -14.34 4.97 2.84
CA SER A 164 -13.16 4.55 2.11
C SER A 164 -11.88 4.74 2.95
N LYS A 165 -11.00 3.75 2.89
CA LYS A 165 -9.73 3.68 3.60
C LYS A 165 -8.58 3.58 2.63
N THR A 166 -7.43 4.13 3.02
CA THR A 166 -6.15 3.89 2.38
C THR A 166 -5.40 2.96 3.31
N VAL A 167 -5.12 1.74 2.87
CA VAL A 167 -4.45 0.74 3.71
C VAL A 167 -3.20 0.27 3.01
N SER A 168 -2.08 0.32 3.71
CA SER A 168 -0.79 -0.20 3.25
C SER A 168 -0.57 -1.59 3.82
N PHE A 169 -0.04 -2.48 2.99
CA PHE A 169 0.45 -3.79 3.39
C PHE A 169 1.91 -3.88 2.99
N ARG A 170 2.79 -3.86 3.99
CA ARG A 170 4.25 -3.84 3.77
C ARG A 170 4.86 -5.19 4.09
N LEU A 171 5.68 -5.72 3.19
CA LEU A 171 6.40 -6.96 3.42
C LEU A 171 7.44 -6.76 4.52
N ASN A 172 7.34 -7.53 5.60
CA ASN A 172 8.35 -7.56 6.64
C ASN A 172 9.56 -8.35 6.12
N LYS A 173 10.58 -7.64 5.63
CA LYS A 173 11.85 -8.28 5.28
C LYS A 173 12.55 -8.68 6.58
N LEU A 174 12.59 -9.99 6.84
CA LEU A 174 13.44 -10.61 7.87
C LEU A 174 14.93 -10.39 7.54
#